data_AF-A0A1V4I2F4-F1
#
_entry.id   AF-A0A1V4I2F4-F1
#
_cell.length_a   1.000
_cell.length_b   1.000
_cell.length_c   1.000
_cell.angle_alpha   90.00
_cell.angle_beta   90.00
_cell.angle_gamma   90.00
#
_symmetry.space_group_name_H-M   'P 1'
#
loop_
_entity.id
_entity.type
_entity.pdbx_description
1 polymer ?
#
loop_
_entity_poly.entity_id
_entity_poly.type
_entity_poly.pdbx_seq_one_letter_code
_entity_poly.pdbx_strand_id
1 'polypeptide(L)'
;MAGRAALSAEIDLVIKAQKTETPMGKTPLDEQIANALVNNAVNDGFLISVNDSDETAVNRSRNVTEITNAMFSANTDTLTLNVEEHRVGEVTLIYDRGGKGLDVISDHTDIPHINRLVQYTMKQFGL
;
A
#
# COMPACT_ATOMS: atom_id res chain seq x y z
N MET A 1 -28.01 -48.16 7.26
CA MET A 1 -26.63 -47.66 7.37
C MET A 1 -26.35 -46.59 6.29
N ALA A 2 -26.96 -45.40 6.38
CA ALA A 2 -26.84 -44.37 5.32
C ALA A 2 -26.32 -43.01 5.80
N GLY A 3 -26.24 -42.76 7.12
CA GLY A 3 -25.93 -41.43 7.66
C GLY A 3 -24.46 -40.99 7.59
N ARG A 4 -23.50 -41.92 7.53
CA ARG A 4 -22.06 -41.57 7.51
C ARG A 4 -21.56 -41.14 6.13
N ALA A 5 -22.13 -41.67 5.06
CA ALA A 5 -21.71 -41.32 3.70
C ALA A 5 -22.22 -39.93 3.27
N ALA A 6 -23.43 -39.54 3.71
CA ALA A 6 -23.99 -38.23 3.43
C ALA A 6 -23.22 -37.10 4.13
N LEU A 7 -22.83 -37.31 5.39
CA LEU A 7 -22.06 -36.33 6.17
C LEU A 7 -20.65 -36.11 5.58
N SER A 8 -20.01 -37.17 5.07
CA SER A 8 -18.70 -37.06 4.40
C SER A 8 -18.80 -36.24 3.11
N ALA A 9 -19.87 -36.44 2.33
CA ALA A 9 -20.07 -35.72 1.08
C ALA A 9 -20.38 -34.22 1.30
N GLU A 10 -21.12 -33.87 2.35
CA GLU A 10 -21.35 -32.47 2.75
C GLU A 10 -20.07 -31.79 3.24
N ILE A 11 -19.24 -32.49 4.04
CA ILE A 11 -17.95 -31.97 4.49
C ILE A 11 -17.01 -31.76 3.30
N ASP A 12 -16.96 -32.70 2.36
CA ASP A 12 -16.13 -32.57 1.15
C ASP A 12 -16.61 -31.41 0.27
N LEU A 13 -17.93 -31.15 0.20
CA LEU A 13 -18.49 -30.00 -0.52
C LEU A 13 -18.16 -28.66 0.17
N VAL A 14 -18.22 -28.60 1.50
CA VAL A 14 -17.83 -27.42 2.29
C VAL A 14 -16.32 -27.14 2.13
N ILE A 15 -15.48 -28.17 2.17
CA ILE A 15 -14.02 -28.04 1.95
C ILE A 15 -13.73 -27.62 0.49
N LYS A 16 -14.48 -28.14 -0.48
CA LYS A 16 -14.31 -27.79 -1.90
C LYS A 16 -14.79 -26.37 -2.21
N ALA A 17 -15.82 -25.89 -1.52
CA ALA A 17 -16.30 -24.50 -1.58
C ALA A 17 -15.37 -23.52 -0.82
N GLN A 18 -14.66 -23.97 0.23
CA GLN A 18 -13.57 -23.20 0.84
C GLN A 18 -12.28 -23.22 0.01
N LYS A 19 -12.14 -24.15 -0.94
CA LYS A 19 -11.00 -24.22 -1.87
C LYS A 19 -11.14 -23.38 -3.13
N THR A 20 -12.22 -22.63 -3.29
CA THR A 20 -12.27 -21.50 -4.24
C THR A 20 -11.76 -20.23 -3.57
N GLU A 21 -10.63 -20.33 -2.88
CA GLU A 21 -9.75 -19.18 -2.75
C GLU A 21 -9.07 -19.04 -4.10
N THR A 22 -9.44 -17.99 -4.84
CA THR A 22 -8.55 -17.30 -5.77
C THR A 22 -7.14 -17.38 -5.16
N PRO A 23 -6.09 -17.81 -5.88
CA PRO A 23 -4.76 -17.82 -5.27
C PRO A 23 -4.57 -16.41 -4.71
N MET A 24 -4.35 -16.28 -3.39
CA MET A 24 -3.99 -15.00 -2.78
C MET A 24 -2.80 -14.51 -3.58
N GLY A 25 -3.08 -13.64 -4.53
CA GLY A 25 -2.09 -13.12 -5.45
C GLY A 25 -1.05 -12.46 -4.56
N LYS A 26 0.22 -12.67 -4.87
CA LYS A 26 1.26 -11.83 -4.26
C LYS A 26 0.79 -10.38 -4.44
N THR A 27 0.71 -9.63 -3.34
CA THR A 27 0.47 -8.18 -3.37
C THR A 27 1.33 -7.59 -4.49
N PRO A 28 0.78 -6.81 -5.43
CA PRO A 28 1.55 -6.19 -6.50
C PRO A 28 2.79 -5.49 -5.96
N LEU A 29 3.89 -5.52 -6.71
CA LEU A 29 5.18 -4.96 -6.24
C LEU A 29 5.06 -3.46 -5.94
N ASP A 30 4.27 -2.77 -6.73
CA ASP A 30 3.84 -1.39 -6.60
C ASP A 30 3.14 -1.12 -5.26
N GLU A 31 2.16 -1.95 -4.89
CA GLU A 31 1.54 -1.88 -3.56
C GLU A 31 2.57 -2.14 -2.43
N GLN A 32 3.47 -3.09 -2.61
CA GLN A 32 4.51 -3.37 -1.61
C GLN A 32 5.46 -2.17 -1.40
N ILE A 33 5.91 -1.53 -2.48
CA ILE A 33 6.79 -0.36 -2.44
C ILE A 33 6.07 0.82 -1.78
N ALA A 34 4.84 1.09 -2.19
CA ALA A 34 4.04 2.18 -1.66
C ALA A 34 3.75 2.00 -0.16
N ASN A 35 3.39 0.79 0.26
CA ASN A 35 3.21 0.45 1.68
C ASN A 35 4.51 0.57 2.48
N ALA A 36 5.65 0.17 1.90
CA ALA A 36 6.96 0.34 2.54
C ALA A 36 7.33 1.82 2.70
N LEU A 37 7.06 2.66 1.70
CA LEU A 37 7.28 4.10 1.79
C LEU A 37 6.49 4.72 2.94
N VAL A 38 5.19 4.41 3.06
CA VAL A 38 4.33 4.89 4.15
C VAL A 38 4.87 4.47 5.51
N ASN A 39 5.22 3.18 5.66
CA ASN A 39 5.80 2.66 6.90
C ASN A 39 7.10 3.39 7.27
N ASN A 40 8.01 3.55 6.31
CA ASN A 40 9.28 4.23 6.53
C ASN A 40 9.07 5.71 6.89
N ALA A 41 8.13 6.39 6.23
CA ALA A 41 7.81 7.79 6.51
C ALA A 41 7.22 7.98 7.91
N VAL A 42 6.28 7.13 8.32
CA VAL A 42 5.72 7.17 9.68
C VAL A 42 6.81 6.89 10.73
N ASN A 43 7.70 5.92 10.47
CA ASN A 43 8.82 5.60 11.36
C ASN A 43 9.85 6.74 11.46
N ASP A 44 10.05 7.51 10.38
CA ASP A 44 10.86 8.74 10.36
C ASP A 44 10.16 9.93 11.06
N GLY A 45 8.92 9.73 11.54
CA GLY A 45 8.18 10.70 12.33
C GLY A 45 7.25 11.61 11.54
N PHE A 46 7.09 11.39 10.23
CA PHE A 46 6.15 12.17 9.43
C PHE A 46 4.70 11.89 9.79
N LEU A 47 3.86 12.90 9.60
CA LEU A 47 2.41 12.80 9.50
C LEU A 47 2.05 12.81 8.01
N ILE A 48 1.25 11.85 7.55
CA ILE A 48 0.94 11.69 6.12
C ILE A 48 -0.48 12.16 5.86
N SER A 49 -0.64 12.99 4.83
CA SER A 49 -1.94 13.22 4.21
C SER A 49 -2.00 12.53 2.86
N VAL A 50 -3.13 11.88 2.56
CA VAL A 50 -3.41 11.28 1.25
C VAL A 50 -4.41 12.21 0.56
N ASN A 51 -3.99 12.82 -0.55
CA ASN A 51 -4.85 13.68 -1.33
C ASN A 51 -5.32 12.94 -2.58
N ASP A 52 -6.63 12.89 -2.76
CA ASP A 52 -7.27 12.64 -4.04
C ASP A 52 -7.33 13.97 -4.80
N SER A 53 -7.52 13.89 -6.12
CA SER A 53 -7.76 14.98 -7.05
C SER A 53 -8.83 16.00 -6.59
N ASP A 54 -9.83 15.59 -5.80
CA ASP A 54 -10.92 16.46 -5.35
C ASP A 54 -10.96 16.70 -3.83
N GLU A 55 -10.46 15.78 -2.99
CA GLU A 55 -10.53 15.89 -1.52
C GLU A 55 -9.33 15.23 -0.81
N THR A 56 -9.03 15.67 0.41
CA THR A 56 -8.06 14.99 1.29
C THR A 56 -8.71 13.79 1.97
N ALA A 57 -8.39 12.58 1.52
CA ALA A 57 -8.95 11.33 2.06
C ALA A 57 -8.43 11.01 3.47
N VAL A 58 -7.17 11.32 3.75
CA VAL A 58 -6.54 11.19 5.08
C VAL A 58 -5.76 12.46 5.35
N ASN A 59 -5.93 13.05 6.54
CA ASN A 59 -5.26 14.31 6.90
C ASN A 59 -4.32 14.10 8.09
N ARG A 60 -3.00 14.22 7.85
CA ARG A 60 -1.93 14.17 8.86
C ARG A 60 -2.05 12.99 9.84
N SER A 61 -2.15 11.77 9.31
CA SER A 61 -2.20 10.56 10.12
C SER A 61 -0.82 9.91 10.30
N ARG A 62 -0.67 9.12 11.37
CA ARG A 62 0.41 8.13 11.56
C ARG A 62 -0.11 6.70 11.54
N ASN A 63 -1.42 6.52 11.36
CA ASN A 63 -2.03 5.20 11.29
C ASN A 63 -1.76 4.62 9.91
N VAL A 64 -0.74 3.78 9.81
CA VAL A 64 -0.32 3.15 8.55
C VAL A 64 -1.50 2.48 7.85
N THR A 65 -2.32 1.72 8.56
CA THR A 65 -3.47 1.00 7.99
C THR A 65 -4.49 1.96 7.39
N GLU A 66 -4.79 3.07 8.07
CA GLU A 66 -5.69 4.11 7.56
C GLU A 66 -5.13 4.74 6.28
N ILE A 67 -3.84 5.09 6.28
CA ILE A 67 -3.15 5.70 5.15
C ILE A 67 -3.16 4.76 3.94
N THR A 68 -2.72 3.52 4.12
CA THR A 68 -2.63 2.55 3.01
C THR A 68 -4.00 2.13 2.48
N ASN A 69 -5.05 2.17 3.31
CA ASN A 69 -6.42 1.92 2.86
C ASN A 69 -7.02 3.08 2.04
N ALA A 70 -6.53 4.30 2.26
CA ALA A 70 -6.94 5.48 1.51
C ALA A 70 -6.18 5.65 0.19
N MET A 71 -5.05 4.95 0.04
CA MET A 71 -4.28 4.88 -1.19
C MET A 71 -4.95 3.92 -2.19
N PHE A 72 -4.48 3.95 -3.43
CA PHE A 72 -4.91 3.05 -4.51
C PHE A 72 -6.40 3.23 -4.92
N SER A 73 -7.04 4.34 -4.54
CA SER A 73 -8.37 4.70 -5.06
C SER A 73 -8.33 5.05 -6.55
N ALA A 74 -7.16 5.50 -7.03
CA ALA A 74 -6.84 5.79 -8.41
C ALA A 74 -5.46 5.22 -8.79
N ASN A 75 -5.06 5.38 -10.06
CA ASN A 75 -3.74 4.95 -10.56
C ASN A 75 -2.60 5.87 -10.06
N THR A 76 -2.91 6.92 -9.31
CA THR A 76 -1.94 7.88 -8.80
C THR A 76 -2.40 8.39 -7.46
N ASP A 77 -1.47 8.47 -6.50
CA ASP A 77 -1.68 9.11 -5.21
C ASP A 77 -0.65 10.23 -5.01
N THR A 78 -1.06 11.29 -4.31
CA THR A 78 -0.11 12.29 -3.80
C THR A 78 -0.09 12.24 -2.28
N LEU A 79 1.06 11.84 -1.72
CA LEU A 79 1.30 11.81 -0.29
C LEU A 79 1.94 13.13 0.14
N THR A 80 1.26 13.92 0.96
CA THR A 80 1.89 15.06 1.64
C THR A 80 2.54 14.60 2.93
N LEU A 81 3.85 14.84 3.06
CA LEU A 81 4.62 14.59 4.27
C LEU A 81 4.64 15.86 5.13
N ASN A 82 4.21 15.73 6.38
CA ASN A 82 4.08 16.83 7.33
C ASN A 82 4.90 16.56 8.59
N VAL A 83 5.34 17.64 9.23
CA VAL A 83 5.86 17.63 10.60
C VAL A 83 5.03 18.62 11.39
N GLU A 84 4.38 18.13 12.44
CA GLU A 84 3.35 18.90 13.17
C GLU A 84 2.29 19.44 12.19
N GLU A 85 2.06 20.75 12.17
CA GLU A 85 1.10 21.40 11.29
C GLU A 85 1.69 21.80 9.93
N HIS A 86 2.99 21.63 9.72
CA HIS A 86 3.71 22.14 8.55
C HIS A 86 3.94 21.05 7.51
N ARG A 87 3.59 21.38 6.26
CA ARG A 87 3.99 20.58 5.09
C ARG A 87 5.50 20.67 4.90
N VAL A 88 6.16 19.51 4.83
CA VAL A 88 7.60 19.38 4.55
C VAL A 88 7.85 19.08 3.07
N GLY A 89 6.98 18.29 2.44
CA GLY A 89 7.06 17.99 1.02
C GLY A 89 5.99 17.01 0.58
N GLU A 90 6.10 16.55 -0.66
CA GLU A 90 5.18 15.60 -1.28
C GLU A 90 5.95 14.47 -1.97
N VAL A 91 5.28 13.33 -2.11
CA VAL A 91 5.70 12.20 -2.93
C VAL A 91 4.51 11.78 -3.80
N THR A 92 4.74 11.68 -5.11
CA THR A 92 3.75 11.23 -6.09
C THR A 92 3.99 9.77 -6.40
N LEU A 93 2.94 8.97 -6.23
CA LEU A 93 2.95 7.53 -6.49
C LEU A 93 2.16 7.21 -7.74
N ILE A 94 2.67 6.34 -8.62
CA ILE A 94 1.95 5.89 -9.81
C ILE A 94 1.98 4.36 -9.90
N TYR A 95 0.80 3.76 -10.04
CA TYR A 95 0.60 2.31 -10.05
C TYR A 95 0.40 1.76 -11.46
N ASP A 96 0.47 0.43 -11.60
CA ASP A 96 0.09 -0.31 -12.81
C ASP A 96 0.82 0.12 -14.10
N ARG A 97 2.09 0.53 -13.99
CA ARG A 97 2.95 0.80 -15.16
C ARG A 97 3.61 -0.43 -15.75
N GLY A 98 3.32 -1.63 -15.24
CA GLY A 98 3.93 -2.89 -15.70
C GLY A 98 5.47 -2.96 -15.56
N GLY A 99 6.08 -1.98 -14.87
CA GLY A 99 7.52 -1.91 -14.63
C GLY A 99 7.97 -2.73 -13.42
N LYS A 100 9.28 -2.87 -13.21
CA LYS A 100 9.88 -3.56 -12.06
C LYS A 100 9.75 -2.77 -10.73
N GLY A 101 8.70 -1.99 -10.55
CA GLY A 101 8.50 -1.10 -9.40
C GLY A 101 9.30 0.21 -9.45
N LEU A 102 10.20 0.39 -10.42
CA LEU A 102 11.07 1.58 -10.54
C LEU A 102 10.30 2.90 -10.66
N ASP A 103 9.12 2.88 -11.28
CA ASP A 103 8.34 4.08 -11.57
C ASP A 103 7.26 4.38 -10.52
N VAL A 104 7.23 3.59 -9.43
CA VAL A 104 6.18 3.71 -8.41
C VAL A 104 6.31 5.00 -7.65
N ILE A 105 7.51 5.37 -7.20
CA ILE A 105 7.80 6.71 -6.70
C ILE A 105 8.17 7.56 -7.90
N SER A 106 7.18 8.21 -8.51
CA SER A 106 7.35 8.92 -9.78
C SER A 106 7.98 10.30 -9.62
N ASP A 107 7.68 10.98 -8.52
CA ASP A 107 8.21 12.31 -8.22
C ASP A 107 8.20 12.54 -6.70
N HIS A 108 9.09 13.40 -6.22
CA HIS A 108 9.09 13.83 -4.83
C HIS A 108 9.77 15.19 -4.65
N THR A 109 9.43 15.87 -3.57
CA THR A 109 10.14 17.10 -3.18
C THR A 109 11.63 16.81 -2.95
N ASP A 110 12.51 17.56 -3.62
CA ASP A 110 13.97 17.38 -3.57
C ASP A 110 14.57 18.05 -2.32
N ILE A 111 14.48 17.35 -1.19
CA ILE A 111 15.10 17.75 0.08
C ILE A 111 15.75 16.56 0.78
N PRO A 112 16.82 16.76 1.57
CA PRO A 112 17.63 15.66 2.10
C PRO A 112 16.87 14.57 2.85
N HIS A 113 15.82 14.94 3.60
CA HIS A 113 15.02 13.99 4.37
C HIS A 113 14.15 13.10 3.47
N ILE A 114 13.47 13.68 2.48
CA ILE A 114 12.61 12.94 1.56
C ILE A 114 13.46 12.09 0.61
N ASN A 115 14.59 12.63 0.14
CA ASN A 115 15.53 11.88 -0.71
C ASN A 115 16.05 10.63 0.02
N ARG A 116 16.38 10.75 1.31
CA ARG A 116 16.80 9.61 2.13
C ARG A 116 15.68 8.58 2.29
N LEU A 117 14.47 9.02 2.59
CA LEU A 117 13.29 8.16 2.73
C LEU A 117 13.03 7.35 1.44
N VAL A 118 13.04 8.03 0.29
CA VAL A 118 12.84 7.40 -1.03
C VAL A 118 13.96 6.39 -1.32
N GLN A 119 15.23 6.79 -1.18
CA GLN A 119 16.37 5.90 -1.42
C GLN A 119 16.38 4.69 -0.49
N TYR A 120 16.03 4.89 0.79
CA TYR A 120 15.97 3.80 1.76
C TYR A 120 14.87 2.81 1.38
N THR A 121 13.69 3.31 0.99
CA THR A 121 12.59 2.47 0.53
C THR A 121 12.97 1.67 -0.72
N MET A 122 13.53 2.33 -1.74
CA MET A 122 13.93 1.65 -3.00
C MET A 122 14.96 0.54 -2.78
N LYS A 123 15.95 0.78 -1.90
CA LYS A 123 16.96 -0.23 -1.54
C LYS A 123 16.37 -1.51 -0.94
N GLN A 124 15.23 -1.43 -0.26
CA GLN A 124 14.55 -2.63 0.29
C GLN A 124 14.07 -3.59 -0.81
N PHE A 125 13.87 -3.07 -2.02
CA PHE A 125 13.41 -3.83 -3.19
C PHE A 125 14.51 -4.07 -4.23
N GLY A 126 15.76 -3.68 -3.93
CA GLY A 126 16.88 -3.80 -4.86
C GLY A 126 16.81 -2.85 -6.06
N LEU A 127 16.14 -1.70 -5.88
CA LEU A 127 15.97 -0.62 -6.86
C LEU A 127 16.93 0.54 -6.58
#